data_AF-A0A6G3MEZ9-F1
#
_entry.id   AF-A0A6G3MEZ9-F1
#
_cell.length_a   1.000
_cell.length_b   1.000
_cell.length_c   1.000
_cell.angle_alpha   90.00
_cell.angle_beta   90.00
_cell.angle_gamma   90.00
#
_symmetry.space_group_name_H-M   'P 1'
#
loop_
_entity.id
_entity.type
_entity.pdbx_description
1 polymer ?
#
loop_
_entity_poly.entity_id
_entity_poly.type
_entity_poly.pdbx_seq_one_letter_code
_entity_poly.pdbx_strand_id
1 'polypeptide(L)'
;MQGKRQTVLELFEYWTGFATKLNIFLCDINTSTYKYFPNIKALANKLTIDKDELKTYVEALKDEFSRRCKDFEAYVPIFSFLIKPDLIDPLIIPFDFSIFEWMNVDNFEMELIELISSELWKTKFKELRKNLEDDSYGKIACLLNCWMSLPERFNCLKKIACALLSAFGSTYLCEQIFSHMKHILSPQEVV
;
A
#
# COMPACT_ATOMS: atom_id res chain seq x y z
N MET A 1 1.41 -10.38 -4.00
CA MET A 1 0.54 -9.76 -5.01
C MET A 1 0.66 -8.25 -4.91
N GLN A 2 1.72 -7.68 -5.49
CA GLN A 2 1.64 -6.30 -5.96
C GLN A 2 1.24 -6.36 -7.44
N GLY A 3 0.08 -5.80 -7.79
CA GLY A 3 -0.30 -5.63 -9.19
C GLY A 3 0.76 -4.80 -9.92
N LYS A 4 0.90 -5.00 -11.24
CA LYS A 4 1.81 -4.21 -12.07
C LYS A 4 1.49 -2.72 -11.85
N ARG A 5 2.43 -1.98 -11.24
CA ARG A 5 2.38 -0.53 -10.93
C ARG A 5 1.70 -0.10 -9.63
N GLN A 6 1.36 -1.00 -8.71
CA GLN A 6 0.75 -0.61 -7.43
C GLN A 6 1.80 -0.29 -6.36
N THR A 7 1.68 0.87 -5.71
CA THR A 7 2.48 1.22 -4.52
C THR A 7 1.98 0.47 -3.29
N VAL A 8 2.82 0.34 -2.25
CA VAL A 8 2.37 -0.28 -0.99
C VAL A 8 1.29 0.54 -0.29
N LEU A 9 1.30 1.87 -0.47
CA LEU A 9 0.21 2.72 0.01
C LEU A 9 -1.10 2.42 -0.68
N GLU A 10 -1.10 2.26 -2.01
CA GLU A 10 -2.31 1.86 -2.73
C GLU A 10 -2.81 0.49 -2.28
N LEU A 11 -1.89 -0.47 -2.09
CA LEU A 11 -2.26 -1.78 -1.55
C LEU A 11 -2.92 -1.64 -0.18
N PHE A 12 -2.37 -0.80 0.70
CA PHE A 12 -2.92 -0.52 2.02
C PHE A 12 -4.29 0.19 1.93
N GLU A 13 -4.46 1.16 1.03
CA GLU A 13 -5.74 1.84 0.77
C GLU A 13 -6.81 0.87 0.24
N TYR A 14 -6.44 -0.03 -0.69
CA TYR A 14 -7.34 -1.09 -1.16
C TYR A 14 -7.69 -2.05 -0.03
N TRP A 15 -6.72 -2.42 0.80
CA TRP A 15 -6.90 -3.32 1.92
C TRP A 15 -7.87 -2.75 2.97
N THR A 16 -7.61 -1.53 3.43
CA THR A 16 -8.46 -0.81 4.39
C THR A 16 -9.86 -0.55 3.83
N GLY A 17 -9.94 -0.19 2.55
CA GLY A 17 -11.22 -0.04 1.84
C GLY A 17 -12.00 -1.35 1.78
N PHE A 18 -11.34 -2.49 1.51
CA PHE A 18 -11.98 -3.81 1.52
C PHE A 18 -12.42 -4.22 2.92
N ALA A 19 -11.57 -4.06 3.94
CA ALA A 19 -11.92 -4.33 5.33
C ALA A 19 -13.17 -3.52 5.77
N THR A 20 -13.28 -2.27 5.33
CA THR A 20 -14.47 -1.44 5.58
C THR A 20 -15.71 -1.98 4.87
N LYS A 21 -15.59 -2.47 3.64
CA LYS A 21 -16.70 -3.12 2.91
C LYS A 21 -17.22 -4.36 3.64
N LEU A 22 -16.36 -5.12 4.33
CA LEU A 22 -16.79 -6.28 5.12
C LEU A 22 -17.75 -5.88 6.25
N ASN A 23 -17.55 -4.72 6.88
CA ASN A 23 -18.50 -4.20 7.87
C ASN A 23 -19.87 -3.87 7.23
N ILE A 24 -19.87 -3.34 6.01
CA ILE A 24 -21.11 -3.07 5.25
C ILE A 24 -21.79 -4.39 4.89
N PHE A 25 -21.04 -5.40 4.46
CA PHE A 25 -21.58 -6.73 4.15
C PHE A 25 -22.18 -7.41 5.37
N LEU A 26 -21.54 -7.32 6.54
CA LEU A 26 -22.12 -7.81 7.79
C LEU A 26 -23.42 -7.08 8.12
N CYS A 27 -23.49 -5.77 7.93
CA CYS A 27 -24.73 -5.01 8.12
C CYS A 27 -25.83 -5.48 7.14
N ASP A 28 -25.50 -5.63 5.86
CA ASP A 28 -26.42 -6.09 4.80
C ASP A 28 -26.95 -7.51 5.02
N ILE A 29 -26.12 -8.40 5.57
CA ILE A 29 -26.52 -9.74 6.04
C ILE A 29 -27.39 -9.62 7.29
N ASN A 30 -27.04 -8.74 8.22
CA ASN A 30 -27.80 -8.51 9.45
C ASN A 30 -29.22 -7.98 9.19
N THR A 31 -29.40 -7.14 8.18
CA THR A 31 -30.70 -6.61 7.75
C THR A 31 -31.42 -7.50 6.73
N SER A 32 -30.83 -8.63 6.33
CA SER A 32 -31.37 -9.54 5.30
C SER A 32 -31.69 -8.84 3.97
N THR A 33 -30.99 -7.75 3.66
CA THR A 33 -31.23 -6.96 2.43
C THR A 33 -30.49 -7.53 1.23
N TYR A 34 -29.35 -8.20 1.48
CA TYR A 34 -28.50 -8.87 0.50
C TYR A 34 -28.21 -8.01 -0.74
N LYS A 35 -28.12 -6.69 -0.58
CA LYS A 35 -27.91 -5.71 -1.65
C LYS A 35 -26.61 -5.97 -2.41
N TYR A 36 -25.57 -6.41 -1.70
CA TYR A 36 -24.24 -6.63 -2.27
C TYR A 36 -23.97 -8.09 -2.64
N PHE A 37 -24.94 -8.98 -2.40
CA PHE A 37 -24.88 -10.41 -2.73
C PHE A 37 -26.06 -10.81 -3.63
N PRO A 38 -26.04 -10.45 -4.93
CA PRO A 38 -27.20 -10.61 -5.82
C PRO A 38 -27.68 -12.05 -5.94
N ASN A 39 -26.77 -13.03 -5.92
CA ASN A 39 -27.13 -14.44 -5.94
C ASN A 39 -27.82 -14.89 -4.65
N ILE A 40 -27.33 -14.43 -3.49
CA ILE A 40 -27.96 -14.72 -2.19
C ILE A 40 -29.34 -14.07 -2.13
N LYS A 41 -29.48 -12.83 -2.63
CA LYS A 41 -30.78 -12.14 -2.74
C LYS A 41 -31.77 -12.93 -3.59
N ALA A 42 -31.33 -13.46 -4.73
CA ALA A 42 -32.17 -14.27 -5.60
C ALA A 42 -32.58 -15.61 -4.95
N LEU A 43 -31.69 -16.22 -4.15
CA LEU A 43 -31.97 -17.43 -3.38
C LEU A 43 -32.91 -17.17 -2.21
N ALA A 44 -32.76 -16.05 -1.50
CA ALA A 44 -33.60 -15.65 -0.36
C ALA A 44 -35.08 -15.46 -0.73
N ASN A 45 -35.36 -15.14 -2.00
CA ASN A 45 -36.73 -15.07 -2.52
C ASN A 45 -37.38 -16.45 -2.71
N LYS A 46 -36.59 -17.53 -2.70
CA LYS A 46 -37.03 -18.91 -2.97
C LYS A 46 -36.91 -19.82 -1.76
N LEU A 47 -35.92 -19.59 -0.89
CA LEU A 47 -35.54 -20.45 0.21
C LEU A 47 -35.18 -19.60 1.44
N THR A 48 -35.28 -20.19 2.62
CA THR A 48 -34.73 -19.61 3.84
C THR A 48 -33.20 -19.70 3.80
N ILE A 49 -32.52 -18.57 3.99
CA ILE A 49 -31.05 -18.49 4.02
C ILE A 49 -30.56 -18.66 5.45
N ASP A 50 -29.51 -19.48 5.64
CA ASP A 50 -28.76 -19.51 6.89
C ASP A 50 -27.89 -18.25 6.99
N LYS A 51 -28.41 -17.30 7.76
CA LYS A 51 -27.76 -16.01 7.98
C LYS A 51 -26.54 -16.14 8.89
N ASP A 52 -26.55 -17.07 9.84
CA ASP A 52 -25.49 -17.23 10.82
C ASP A 52 -24.26 -17.86 10.16
N GLU A 53 -24.45 -18.78 9.21
CA GLU A 53 -23.37 -19.32 8.38
C GLU A 53 -22.71 -18.21 7.54
N LEU A 54 -23.49 -17.40 6.81
CA LEU A 54 -22.96 -16.29 6.00
C LEU A 54 -22.22 -15.27 6.87
N LYS A 55 -22.77 -14.94 8.02
CA LYS A 55 -22.14 -14.04 8.99
C LYS A 55 -20.78 -14.59 9.44
N THR A 56 -20.72 -15.88 9.79
CA THR A 56 -19.49 -16.55 10.22
C THR A 56 -18.38 -16.43 9.18
N TYR A 57 -18.69 -16.66 7.90
CA TYR A 57 -17.69 -16.51 6.83
C TYR A 57 -17.17 -15.07 6.68
N VAL A 58 -18.06 -14.07 6.74
CA VAL A 58 -17.66 -12.67 6.59
C VAL A 58 -16.90 -12.17 7.82
N GLU A 59 -17.26 -12.62 9.02
CA GLU A 59 -16.52 -12.33 10.26
C GLU A 59 -15.12 -12.95 10.22
N ALA A 60 -14.99 -14.22 9.85
CA ALA A 60 -13.70 -14.88 9.69
C ALA A 60 -12.81 -14.16 8.65
N LEU A 61 -13.40 -13.73 7.53
CA LEU A 61 -12.69 -12.96 6.51
C LEU A 61 -12.22 -11.61 7.06
N LYS A 62 -13.07 -10.91 7.82
CA LYS A 62 -12.73 -9.64 8.45
C LYS A 62 -11.57 -9.81 9.44
N ASP A 63 -11.61 -10.84 10.26
CA ASP A 63 -10.57 -11.12 11.25
C ASP A 63 -9.22 -11.42 10.58
N GLU A 64 -9.20 -12.21 9.51
CA GLU A 64 -7.98 -12.45 8.72
C GLU A 64 -7.44 -11.17 8.08
N PHE A 65 -8.32 -10.30 7.56
CA PHE A 65 -7.91 -9.02 7.00
C PHE A 65 -7.35 -8.07 8.07
N SER A 66 -7.98 -7.99 9.23
CA SER A 66 -7.51 -7.18 10.35
C SER A 66 -6.18 -7.70 10.91
N ARG A 67 -6.02 -9.02 11.03
CA ARG A 67 -4.78 -9.62 11.52
C ARG A 67 -3.59 -9.28 10.64
N ARG A 68 -3.72 -9.44 9.31
CA ARG A 68 -2.65 -9.11 8.36
C ARG A 68 -2.44 -7.60 8.22
N CYS A 69 -3.48 -6.78 8.44
CA CYS A 69 -3.37 -5.31 8.38
C CYS A 69 -2.43 -4.75 9.45
N LYS A 70 -2.43 -5.32 10.66
CA LYS A 70 -1.57 -4.88 11.77
C LYS A 70 -0.10 -4.84 11.40
N ASP A 71 0.35 -5.82 10.61
CA ASP A 71 1.74 -5.89 10.15
C ASP A 71 2.05 -4.73 9.19
N PHE A 72 1.09 -4.31 8.36
CA PHE A 72 1.27 -3.19 7.42
C PHE A 72 1.11 -1.82 8.08
N GLU A 73 0.23 -1.68 9.07
CA GLU A 73 -0.04 -0.42 9.78
C GLU A 73 1.24 0.21 10.34
N ALA A 74 2.15 -0.62 10.88
CA ALA A 74 3.44 -0.16 11.39
C ALA A 74 4.31 0.53 10.32
N TYR A 75 4.15 0.16 9.05
CA TYR A 75 4.93 0.71 7.94
C TYR A 75 4.19 1.78 7.14
N VAL A 76 2.88 1.98 7.34
CA VAL A 76 2.13 3.05 6.64
C VAL A 76 2.82 4.41 6.73
N PRO A 77 3.33 4.85 7.90
CA PRO A 77 3.99 6.15 7.98
C PRO A 77 5.28 6.21 7.16
N ILE A 78 6.01 5.11 7.04
CA ILE A 78 7.25 5.02 6.25
C ILE A 78 6.97 5.15 4.75
N PHE A 79 5.84 4.61 4.29
CA PHE A 79 5.45 4.77 2.89
C PHE A 79 4.86 6.13 2.64
N SER A 80 4.13 6.69 3.61
CA SER A 80 3.62 8.06 3.54
C SER A 80 4.76 9.05 3.31
N PHE A 81 5.93 8.84 3.94
CA PHE A 81 7.13 9.63 3.70
C PHE A 81 7.53 9.72 2.22
N LEU A 82 7.42 8.64 1.43
CA LEU A 82 7.80 8.66 0.02
C LEU A 82 6.94 9.60 -0.84
N ILE A 83 5.70 9.85 -0.42
CA ILE A 83 4.69 10.61 -1.20
C ILE A 83 4.42 11.99 -0.60
N LYS A 84 4.49 12.10 0.73
CA LYS A 84 4.07 13.25 1.53
C LYS A 84 5.14 13.64 2.56
N PRO A 85 6.44 13.74 2.20
CA PRO A 85 7.45 14.14 3.18
C PRO A 85 7.23 15.58 3.65
N ASP A 86 6.62 16.42 2.81
CA ASP A 86 6.24 17.80 3.10
C ASP A 86 5.13 17.96 4.15
N LEU A 87 4.47 16.86 4.55
CA LEU A 87 3.38 16.85 5.54
C LEU A 87 3.76 16.17 6.86
N ILE A 88 5.02 15.75 7.00
CA ILE A 88 5.50 15.14 8.24
C ILE A 88 5.82 16.22 9.26
N ASP A 89 5.42 15.98 10.51
CA ASP A 89 5.89 16.76 11.64
C ASP A 89 7.36 16.38 11.94
N PRO A 90 8.32 17.30 11.77
CA PRO A 90 9.73 16.99 12.00
C PRO A 90 10.05 16.67 13.47
N LEU A 91 9.17 17.03 14.41
CA LEU A 91 9.34 16.74 15.84
C LEU A 91 8.79 15.36 16.22
N ILE A 92 7.98 14.75 15.36
CA ILE A 92 7.32 13.46 15.60
C ILE A 92 7.48 12.60 14.35
N ILE A 93 8.65 11.97 14.20
CA ILE A 93 8.85 11.07 13.07
C ILE A 93 8.01 9.81 13.27
N PRO A 94 7.08 9.50 12.36
CA PRO A 94 6.03 8.54 12.64
C PRO A 94 6.43 7.09 12.31
N PHE A 95 7.72 6.80 12.12
CA PHE A 95 8.22 5.46 11.81
C PHE A 95 9.51 5.16 12.57
N ASP A 96 9.77 3.87 12.78
CA ASP A 96 10.95 3.39 13.49
C ASP A 96 12.23 3.59 12.67
N PHE A 97 13.19 4.35 13.21
CA PHE A 97 14.48 4.60 12.58
C PHE A 97 15.48 3.46 12.71
N SER A 98 15.27 2.53 13.65
CA SER A 98 16.22 1.44 13.90
C SER A 98 16.52 0.63 12.64
N ILE A 99 15.54 0.54 11.74
CA ILE A 99 15.65 -0.16 10.45
C ILE A 99 16.64 0.48 9.47
N PHE A 100 17.06 1.74 9.72
CA PHE A 100 17.98 2.52 8.89
C PHE A 100 19.32 2.81 9.56
N GLU A 101 19.59 2.27 10.76
CA GLU A 101 20.85 2.51 11.50
C GLU A 101 22.10 2.21 10.66
N TRP A 102 22.04 1.17 9.82
CA TRP A 102 23.13 0.75 8.94
C TRP A 102 23.44 1.75 7.80
N MET A 103 22.62 2.79 7.60
CA MET A 103 22.72 3.72 6.48
C MET A 103 23.48 5.02 6.78
N ASN A 104 23.83 5.27 8.05
CA ASN A 104 24.42 6.53 8.52
C ASN A 104 23.61 7.76 8.04
N VAL A 105 22.45 7.97 8.69
CA VAL A 105 21.43 8.96 8.33
C VAL A 105 21.19 9.97 9.46
N ASP A 106 22.23 10.24 10.26
CA ASP A 106 22.17 11.05 11.49
C ASP A 106 21.69 12.50 11.28
N ASN A 107 21.73 13.02 10.04
CA ASN A 107 21.27 14.36 9.72
C ASN A 107 19.82 14.40 9.20
N PHE A 108 19.09 13.28 9.27
CA PHE A 108 17.75 13.14 8.69
C PHE A 108 16.80 14.25 9.13
N GLU A 109 16.67 14.51 10.44
CA GLU A 109 15.69 15.47 10.96
C GLU A 109 16.01 16.89 10.48
N MET A 110 17.29 17.25 10.42
CA MET A 110 17.73 18.56 9.93
C MET A 110 17.44 18.70 8.43
N GLU A 111 17.74 17.66 7.64
CA GLU A 111 17.42 17.63 6.21
C GLU A 111 15.90 17.70 5.97
N LEU A 112 15.11 17.01 6.79
CA LEU A 112 13.65 17.04 6.71
C LEU A 112 13.13 18.44 7.01
N ILE A 113 13.62 19.11 8.06
CA ILE A 113 13.25 20.49 8.40
C ILE A 113 13.54 21.43 7.22
N GLU A 114 14.72 21.34 6.61
CA GLU A 114 15.07 22.13 5.43
C GLU A 114 14.15 21.84 4.23
N LEU A 115 13.81 20.57 4.01
CA LEU A 115 12.91 20.15 2.93
C LEU A 115 11.51 20.73 3.13
N ILE A 116 10.92 20.53 4.30
CA ILE A 116 9.58 21.03 4.63
C ILE A 116 9.54 22.55 4.82
N SER A 117 10.68 23.23 4.98
CA SER A 117 10.72 24.70 4.97
C SER A 117 10.77 25.28 3.55
N SER A 118 11.07 24.45 2.54
CA SER A 118 11.23 24.89 1.16
C SER A 118 9.93 24.84 0.38
N GLU A 119 9.38 26.01 0.02
CA GLU A 119 8.19 26.10 -0.84
C GLU A 119 8.37 25.44 -2.21
N LEU A 120 9.60 25.46 -2.74
CA LEU A 120 9.94 24.75 -3.97
C LEU A 120 9.73 23.24 -3.83
N TRP A 121 10.26 22.64 -2.75
CA TRP A 121 10.12 21.19 -2.54
C TRP A 121 8.70 20.80 -2.17
N LYS A 122 7.99 21.58 -1.36
CA LYS A 122 6.55 21.38 -1.13
C LYS A 122 5.77 21.34 -2.45
N THR A 123 6.06 22.27 -3.35
CA THR A 123 5.39 22.34 -4.66
C THR A 123 5.72 21.11 -5.50
N LYS A 124 6.99 20.69 -5.57
CA LYS A 124 7.39 19.47 -6.28
C LYS A 124 6.73 18.21 -5.72
N PHE A 125 6.60 18.06 -4.40
CA PHE A 125 5.91 16.92 -3.80
C PHE A 125 4.38 16.98 -4.02
N LYS A 126 3.77 18.18 -4.07
CA LYS A 126 2.38 18.34 -4.52
C LYS A 126 2.19 17.92 -5.97
N GLU A 127 3.11 18.28 -6.86
CA GLU A 127 3.09 17.86 -8.27
C GLU A 127 3.31 16.36 -8.44
N LEU A 128 4.26 15.78 -7.69
CA LEU A 128 4.46 14.33 -7.64
C LEU A 128 3.14 13.61 -7.33
N ARG A 129 2.39 14.06 -6.32
CA ARG A 129 1.10 13.46 -5.97
C ARG A 129 0.10 13.49 -7.13
N LYS A 130 0.00 14.61 -7.84
CA LYS A 130 -0.85 14.70 -9.05
C LYS A 130 -0.37 13.74 -10.14
N ASN A 131 0.93 13.60 -10.32
CA ASN A 131 1.50 12.69 -11.32
C ASN A 131 1.31 11.22 -10.96
N LEU A 132 1.17 10.88 -9.67
CA LEU A 132 0.88 9.52 -9.21
C LEU A 132 -0.59 9.12 -9.42
N GLU A 133 -1.49 10.09 -9.60
CA GLU A 133 -2.88 9.83 -10.01
C GLU A 133 -2.98 9.45 -11.50
N ASP A 134 -1.97 9.77 -12.31
CA ASP A 134 -1.93 9.43 -13.74
C ASP A 134 -1.34 8.02 -13.96
N ASP A 135 -2.20 7.09 -14.36
CA ASP A 135 -1.83 5.69 -14.67
C ASP A 135 -0.94 5.52 -15.93
N SER A 136 -0.72 6.60 -16.69
CA SER A 136 0.14 6.61 -17.88
C SER A 136 1.61 6.36 -17.55
N TYR A 137 2.06 6.80 -16.36
CA TYR A 137 3.45 6.70 -15.93
C TYR A 137 3.66 5.57 -14.91
N GLY A 138 4.88 5.03 -14.86
CA GLY A 138 5.26 4.10 -13.81
C GLY A 138 5.40 4.84 -12.48
N LYS A 139 4.52 4.60 -11.51
CA LYS A 139 4.53 5.27 -10.19
C LYS A 139 5.89 5.23 -9.49
N ILE A 140 6.57 4.08 -9.55
CA ILE A 140 7.94 3.91 -9.02
C ILE A 140 8.94 4.84 -9.73
N ALA A 141 8.83 5.00 -11.05
CA ALA A 141 9.72 5.89 -11.81
C ALA A 141 9.47 7.36 -11.45
N CYS A 142 8.22 7.78 -11.26
CA CYS A 142 7.89 9.13 -10.78
C CYS A 142 8.50 9.39 -9.39
N LEU A 143 8.36 8.44 -8.48
CA LEU A 143 8.95 8.52 -7.14
C LEU A 143 10.47 8.63 -7.21
N LEU A 144 11.13 7.71 -7.93
CA LEU A 144 12.58 7.71 -8.11
C LEU A 144 13.07 9.04 -8.71
N ASN A 145 12.45 9.52 -9.77
CA ASN A 145 12.86 10.78 -10.41
C ASN A 145 12.70 11.98 -9.47
N CYS A 146 11.62 12.02 -8.69
CA CYS A 146 11.41 13.09 -7.70
C CYS A 146 12.51 13.06 -6.63
N TRP A 147 12.74 11.90 -6.01
CA TRP A 147 13.73 11.73 -4.95
C TRP A 147 15.17 11.95 -5.43
N MET A 148 15.51 11.47 -6.62
CA MET A 148 16.85 11.66 -7.21
C MET A 148 17.12 13.10 -7.64
N SER A 149 16.07 13.92 -7.85
CA SER A 149 16.23 15.34 -8.15
C SER A 149 16.65 16.19 -6.95
N LEU A 150 16.59 15.64 -5.73
CA LEU A 150 17.01 16.36 -4.52
C LEU A 150 18.53 16.64 -4.56
N PRO A 151 18.95 17.87 -4.18
CA PRO A 151 20.35 18.22 -4.00
C PRO A 151 21.05 17.32 -2.98
N GLU A 152 22.38 17.24 -3.09
CA GLU A 152 23.22 16.41 -2.20
C GLU A 152 23.12 16.76 -0.72
N ARG A 153 22.67 17.98 -0.36
CA ARG A 153 22.41 18.32 1.05
C ARG A 153 21.27 17.50 1.68
N PHE A 154 20.45 16.82 0.88
CA PHE A 154 19.35 15.95 1.33
C PHE A 154 19.70 14.47 1.19
N ASN A 155 20.97 14.11 1.42
CA ASN A 155 21.47 12.75 1.16
C ASN A 155 20.85 11.71 2.10
N CYS A 156 20.58 12.03 3.37
CA CYS A 156 19.91 11.11 4.29
C CYS A 156 18.48 10.81 3.80
N LEU A 157 17.74 11.83 3.38
CA LEU A 157 16.40 11.66 2.80
C LEU A 157 16.45 10.80 1.52
N LYS A 158 17.39 11.08 0.62
CA LYS A 158 17.58 10.31 -0.62
C LYS A 158 17.89 8.85 -0.34
N LYS A 159 18.81 8.57 0.59
CA LYS A 159 19.19 7.21 1.00
C LYS A 159 17.97 6.41 1.45
N ILE A 160 17.19 6.93 2.39
CA ILE A 160 16.00 6.26 2.91
C ILE A 160 14.98 6.03 1.79
N ALA A 161 14.70 7.05 0.98
CA ALA A 161 13.77 6.91 -0.14
C ALA A 161 14.22 5.83 -1.13
N CYS A 162 15.49 5.82 -1.51
CA CYS A 162 16.07 4.82 -2.40
C CYS A 162 16.01 3.40 -1.80
N ALA A 163 16.30 3.23 -0.52
CA ALA A 163 16.21 1.93 0.15
C ALA A 163 14.77 1.40 0.14
N LEU A 164 13.80 2.24 0.50
CA LEU A 164 12.38 1.88 0.46
C LEU A 164 11.94 1.53 -0.96
N LEU A 165 12.23 2.36 -1.96
CA LEU A 165 11.84 2.11 -3.35
C LEU A 165 12.48 0.84 -3.94
N SER A 166 13.71 0.51 -3.51
CA SER A 166 14.42 -0.70 -3.94
C SER A 166 13.83 -1.97 -3.33
N ALA A 167 13.37 -1.91 -2.07
CA ALA A 167 12.71 -3.04 -1.42
C ALA A 167 11.47 -3.49 -2.22
N PHE A 168 10.64 -2.55 -2.69
CA PHE A 168 9.42 -2.88 -3.46
C PHE A 168 9.66 -3.27 -4.91
N GLY A 169 10.70 -2.70 -5.54
CA GLY A 169 11.13 -3.17 -6.86
C GLY A 169 11.54 -4.65 -6.81
N SER A 170 12.26 -5.03 -5.75
CA SER A 170 12.78 -6.40 -5.59
C SER A 170 11.67 -7.43 -5.33
N THR A 171 10.64 -7.12 -4.54
CA THR A 171 9.52 -8.05 -4.29
C THR A 171 8.70 -8.31 -5.54
N TYR A 172 8.38 -7.26 -6.31
CA TYR A 172 7.68 -7.43 -7.60
C TYR A 172 8.52 -8.23 -8.59
N LEU A 173 9.81 -7.94 -8.73
CA LEU A 173 10.70 -8.69 -9.62
C LEU A 173 10.84 -10.15 -9.20
N CYS A 174 10.98 -10.42 -7.89
CA CYS A 174 10.95 -11.77 -7.35
C CYS A 174 9.63 -12.47 -7.67
N GLU A 175 8.48 -11.85 -7.42
CA GLU A 175 7.16 -12.41 -7.77
C GLU A 175 7.02 -12.69 -9.28
N GLN A 176 7.52 -11.81 -10.15
CA GLN A 176 7.51 -12.00 -11.61
C GLN A 176 8.39 -13.16 -12.05
N ILE A 177 9.58 -13.30 -11.46
CA ILE A 177 10.52 -14.40 -11.74
C ILE A 177 9.93 -15.72 -11.25
N PHE A 178 9.39 -15.78 -10.03
CA PHE A 178 8.70 -16.98 -9.52
C PHE A 178 7.46 -17.35 -10.34
N SER A 179 6.68 -16.37 -10.79
CA SER A 179 5.53 -16.59 -11.68
C SER A 179 5.98 -17.14 -13.03
N HIS A 180 7.01 -16.58 -13.65
CA HIS A 180 7.60 -17.10 -14.90
C HIS A 180 8.14 -18.52 -14.73
N MET A 181 8.86 -18.80 -13.64
CA MET A 181 9.36 -20.15 -13.36
C MET A 181 8.22 -21.15 -13.17
N LYS A 182 7.11 -20.74 -12.54
CA LYS A 182 5.91 -21.59 -12.40
C LYS A 182 5.28 -21.93 -13.75
N HIS A 183 5.29 -21.01 -14.71
CA HIS A 183 4.84 -21.25 -16.08
C HIS A 183 5.77 -22.20 -16.88
N ILE A 184 7.07 -22.18 -16.60
CA ILE A 184 8.06 -23.07 -17.25
C ILE A 184 8.00 -24.48 -16.65
N LEU A 185 7.70 -24.59 -15.35
CA LEU A 185 7.65 -25.86 -14.62
C LEU A 185 6.25 -26.51 -14.59
N SER A 186 5.20 -25.81 -15.06
CA SER A 186 3.90 -26.43 -15.29
C SER A 186 4.01 -27.46 -16.43
N PRO A 187 3.57 -28.72 -16.21
CA PRO A 187 3.64 -29.75 -17.25
C PRO A 187 2.92 -29.25 -18.51
N GLN A 188 3.62 -29.28 -19.64
CA GLN A 188 2.93 -29.25 -20.93
C GLN A 188 2.14 -30.57 -20.99
N GLU A 189 0.81 -30.49 -20.93
CA GLU A 189 -0.03 -31.62 -21.33
C GLU A 189 0.29 -31.92 -22.79
N VAL A 190 1.11 -32.95 -22.99
CA VAL A 190 1.36 -33.52 -24.31
C VAL A 190 0.07 -34.25 -24.70
N VAL A 191 -0.75 -33.59 -25.51
CA VAL A 191 -1.89 -34.18 -26.22
C VAL A 191 -1.37 -35.19 -27.25
#